data_AF-A0A928WZU0-F1
#
_entry.id   AF-A0A928WZU0-F1
#
_cell.length_a   1.000
_cell.length_b   1.000
_cell.length_c   1.000
_cell.angle_alpha   90.00
_cell.angle_beta   90.00
_cell.angle_gamma   90.00
#
_symmetry.space_group_name_H-M   'P 1'
#
loop_
_entity.id
_entity.type
_entity.pdbx_description
1 polymer ?
#
loop_
_entity_poly.entity_id
_entity_poly.type
_entity_poly.pdbx_seq_one_letter_code
_entity_poly.pdbx_strand_id
1 'polypeptide(L)'
;MIVKDLRLATQVSELVGRFPRAWQDYQDWLRDIVGSRPVLSARYPSWQAAIIFRWRLFYFVSYVAVVVFLKQCGKKLESLTTIDYRYILQRTATLLAVAALTLCGIAATTGILIAFYYQPAAMRAHESLTAIAHDISSGSVILSLHHVAGNGLIVVSLIQLVVMFLGREFLCSWFTGWISGICLTLAAMGLSWTAIVLSWDQTSFWRFKIELSIVGSIPLIGGALREILSGGSGINSVTLQHMYALHSYVLAIAAIFLSVLHLGALILQEQHWKAAQQRFNLSKLSERFLRKSL
;
A
#
# COMPACT_ATOMS: atom_id res chain seq x y z
N MET A 1 14.99 -37.00 17.77
CA MET A 1 14.30 -35.92 17.03
C MET A 1 14.95 -35.59 15.68
N ILE A 2 16.22 -35.98 15.45
CA ILE A 2 17.04 -35.61 14.27
C ILE A 2 16.61 -36.31 12.95
N VAL A 3 16.11 -37.55 13.02
CA VAL A 3 15.78 -38.35 11.82
C VAL A 3 14.46 -37.93 11.18
N LYS A 4 13.47 -37.48 11.98
CA LYS A 4 12.17 -37.03 11.47
C LYS A 4 12.30 -35.75 10.65
N ASP A 5 13.11 -34.80 11.12
CA ASP A 5 13.35 -33.53 10.44
C ASP A 5 14.14 -33.72 9.14
N LEU A 6 15.12 -34.63 9.13
CA LEU A 6 15.86 -34.97 7.91
C LEU A 6 14.96 -35.64 6.86
N ARG A 7 14.11 -36.59 7.28
CA ARG A 7 13.12 -37.22 6.39
C ARG A 7 12.14 -36.21 5.80
N LEU A 8 11.65 -35.28 6.62
CA LEU A 8 10.76 -34.22 6.16
C LEU A 8 11.47 -33.32 5.14
N ALA A 9 12.73 -32.94 5.38
CA ALA A 9 13.50 -32.14 4.43
C ALA A 9 13.73 -32.87 3.10
N THR A 10 14.02 -34.17 3.12
CA THR A 10 14.19 -34.99 1.90
C THR A 10 12.87 -35.14 1.13
N GLN A 11 11.76 -35.43 1.83
CA GLN A 11 10.43 -35.54 1.21
C GLN A 11 9.98 -34.22 0.58
N VAL A 12 10.24 -33.10 1.25
CA VAL A 12 9.97 -31.77 0.69
C VAL A 12 10.86 -31.51 -0.52
N SER A 13 12.15 -31.88 -0.49
CA SER A 13 13.07 -31.75 -1.63
C SER A 13 12.62 -32.55 -2.86
N GLU A 14 12.16 -33.80 -2.68
CA GLU A 14 11.67 -34.64 -3.78
C GLU A 14 10.34 -34.13 -4.35
N LEU A 15 9.40 -33.71 -3.49
CA LEU A 15 8.15 -33.09 -3.92
C LEU A 15 8.41 -31.84 -4.74
N VAL A 16 9.38 -31.03 -4.27
CA VAL A 16 9.76 -29.77 -4.88
C VAL A 16 10.50 -29.97 -6.20
N GLY A 17 11.31 -31.03 -6.32
CA GLY A 17 12.04 -31.42 -7.53
C GLY A 17 11.15 -31.74 -8.74
N ARG A 18 9.85 -31.99 -8.54
CA ARG A 18 8.88 -32.23 -9.62
C ARG A 18 8.35 -30.97 -10.28
N PHE A 19 8.69 -29.78 -9.78
CA PHE A 19 8.17 -28.53 -10.32
C PHE A 19 9.02 -27.97 -11.51
N PRO A 20 8.40 -27.29 -12.50
CA PRO A 20 9.08 -26.71 -13.67
C PRO A 20 10.19 -25.70 -13.29
N ARG A 21 11.10 -25.36 -14.23
CA ARG A 21 12.22 -24.39 -14.02
C ARG A 21 11.82 -23.08 -13.32
N ALA A 22 10.59 -22.60 -13.53
CA ALA A 22 10.03 -21.43 -12.82
C ALA A 22 9.92 -21.58 -11.29
N TRP A 23 10.17 -22.76 -10.75
CA TRP A 23 10.20 -23.06 -9.32
C TRP A 23 11.61 -23.24 -8.76
N GLN A 24 12.65 -23.25 -9.59
CA GLN A 24 14.05 -23.40 -9.16
C GLN A 24 14.46 -22.33 -8.14
N ASP A 25 14.05 -21.08 -8.36
CA ASP A 25 14.29 -19.97 -7.42
C ASP A 25 13.74 -20.27 -6.01
N TYR A 26 12.58 -20.93 -5.91
CA TYR A 26 11.99 -21.31 -4.63
C TYR A 26 12.74 -22.48 -3.99
N GLN A 27 13.31 -23.39 -4.79
CA GLN A 27 14.13 -24.49 -4.29
C GLN A 27 15.44 -23.96 -3.72
N ASP A 28 16.07 -23.01 -4.41
CA ASP A 28 17.32 -22.38 -3.95
C ASP A 28 17.08 -21.55 -2.69
N TRP A 29 15.94 -20.85 -2.61
CA TRP A 29 15.56 -20.12 -1.40
C TRP A 29 15.29 -21.04 -0.20
N LEU A 30 14.64 -22.18 -0.44
CA LEU A 30 14.46 -23.21 0.59
C LEU A 30 15.80 -23.80 1.03
N ARG A 31 16.70 -24.09 0.07
CA ARG A 31 18.04 -24.62 0.34
C ARG A 31 18.87 -23.64 1.17
N ASP A 32 18.76 -22.34 0.91
CA ASP A 32 19.40 -21.30 1.73
C ASP A 32 18.83 -21.26 3.15
N ILE A 33 17.49 -21.30 3.30
CA ILE A 33 16.85 -21.31 4.62
C ILE A 33 17.32 -22.53 5.43
N VAL A 34 17.28 -23.73 4.83
CA VAL A 34 17.75 -24.97 5.46
C VAL A 34 19.25 -24.91 5.76
N GLY A 35 20.05 -24.42 4.81
CA GLY A 35 21.49 -24.27 4.92
C GLY A 35 21.95 -23.21 5.94
N SER A 36 21.08 -22.27 6.31
CA SER A 36 21.40 -21.25 7.32
C SER A 36 21.38 -21.74 8.76
N ARG A 37 20.81 -22.94 9.01
CA ARG A 37 20.63 -23.47 10.38
C ARG A 37 21.94 -23.62 11.15
N PRO A 38 23.02 -24.20 10.60
CA PRO A 38 24.32 -24.32 11.29
C PRO A 38 24.93 -22.96 11.62
N VAL A 39 24.81 -21.99 10.70
CA VAL A 39 25.30 -20.62 10.87
C VAL A 39 24.54 -19.89 11.99
N LEU A 40 23.22 -20.03 12.02
CA LEU A 40 22.38 -19.45 13.07
C LEU A 40 22.68 -20.08 14.44
N SER A 41 22.89 -21.39 14.50
CA SER A 41 23.26 -22.07 15.76
C SER A 41 24.66 -21.72 16.26
N ALA A 42 25.57 -21.31 15.38
CA ALA A 42 26.90 -20.84 15.75
C ALA A 42 26.89 -19.39 16.27
N ARG A 43 25.94 -18.57 15.81
CA ARG A 43 25.88 -17.13 16.10
C ARG A 43 24.94 -16.73 17.23
N TYR A 44 23.88 -17.52 17.47
CA TYR A 44 22.83 -17.18 18.43
C TYR A 44 22.59 -18.31 19.44
N PRO A 45 22.09 -17.99 20.65
CA PRO A 45 21.57 -18.97 21.59
C PRO A 45 20.53 -19.90 20.94
N SER A 46 20.49 -21.16 21.38
CA SER A 46 19.69 -22.23 20.77
C SER A 46 18.22 -21.87 20.56
N TRP A 47 17.60 -21.21 21.55
CA TRP A 47 16.20 -20.79 21.47
C TRP A 47 15.99 -19.67 20.43
N GLN A 48 16.91 -18.70 20.32
CA GLN A 48 16.84 -17.62 19.33
C GLN A 48 17.07 -18.16 17.92
N ALA A 49 18.09 -19.00 17.73
CA ALA A 49 18.36 -19.64 16.44
C ALA A 49 17.16 -20.46 15.95
N ALA A 50 16.51 -21.20 16.86
CA ALA A 50 15.31 -21.98 16.55
C ALA A 50 14.12 -21.09 16.17
N ILE A 51 13.90 -19.97 16.87
CA ILE A 51 12.85 -19.01 16.54
C ILE A 51 13.11 -18.40 15.16
N ILE A 52 14.30 -17.85 14.91
CA ILE A 52 14.66 -17.21 13.63
C ILE A 52 14.48 -18.21 12.48
N PHE A 53 14.95 -19.45 12.64
CA PHE A 53 14.79 -20.49 11.64
C PHE A 53 13.31 -20.84 11.37
N ARG A 54 12.50 -20.99 12.44
CA ARG A 54 11.07 -21.29 12.32
C ARG A 54 10.29 -20.18 11.63
N TRP A 55 10.60 -18.92 11.92
CA TRP A 55 9.98 -17.77 11.24
C TRP A 55 10.35 -17.69 9.77
N ARG A 56 11.63 -17.92 9.42
CA ARG A 56 12.06 -17.99 8.01
C ARG A 56 11.34 -19.11 7.25
N LEU A 57 11.23 -20.29 7.86
CA LEU A 57 10.53 -21.43 7.27
C LEU A 57 9.01 -21.18 7.15
N PHE A 58 8.40 -20.60 8.17
CA PHE A 58 6.99 -20.23 8.16
C PHE A 58 6.69 -19.20 7.07
N TYR A 59 7.49 -18.15 6.95
CA TYR A 59 7.38 -17.16 5.88
C TYR A 59 7.52 -17.81 4.50
N PHE A 60 8.48 -18.73 4.32
CA PHE A 60 8.64 -19.47 3.07
C PHE A 60 7.39 -20.27 2.70
N VAL A 61 6.89 -21.07 3.65
CA VAL A 61 5.73 -21.94 3.43
C VAL A 61 4.47 -21.12 3.17
N SER A 62 4.24 -20.05 3.94
CA SER A 62 3.08 -19.17 3.73
C SER A 62 3.17 -18.44 2.40
N TYR A 63 4.34 -17.91 2.04
CA TYR A 63 4.59 -17.28 0.73
C TYR A 63 4.32 -18.25 -0.43
N VAL A 64 4.90 -19.45 -0.39
CA VAL A 64 4.70 -20.47 -1.43
C VAL A 64 3.23 -20.90 -1.51
N ALA A 65 2.58 -21.16 -0.37
CA ALA A 65 1.17 -21.54 -0.35
C ALA A 65 0.27 -20.46 -0.96
N VAL A 66 0.51 -19.19 -0.63
CA VAL A 66 -0.19 -18.05 -1.22
C VAL A 66 0.07 -17.96 -2.72
N VAL A 67 1.31 -18.08 -3.18
CA VAL A 67 1.64 -18.02 -4.61
C VAL A 67 1.00 -19.19 -5.39
N VAL A 68 1.03 -20.40 -4.84
CA VAL A 68 0.36 -21.57 -5.45
C VAL A 68 -1.15 -21.32 -5.53
N PHE A 69 -1.77 -20.91 -4.43
CA PHE A 69 -3.20 -20.64 -4.37
C PHE A 69 -3.61 -19.56 -5.39
N LEU A 70 -2.88 -18.43 -5.43
CA LEU A 70 -3.11 -17.36 -6.39
C LEU A 70 -2.92 -17.82 -7.84
N LYS A 71 -1.91 -18.64 -8.14
CA LYS A 71 -1.73 -19.25 -9.48
C LYS A 71 -2.88 -20.19 -9.84
N GLN A 72 -3.34 -20.99 -8.89
CA GLN A 72 -4.44 -21.94 -9.10
C GLN A 72 -5.76 -21.18 -9.36
N CYS A 73 -6.03 -20.14 -8.57
CA CYS A 73 -7.15 -19.24 -8.77
C CYS A 73 -7.05 -18.50 -10.11
N GLY A 74 -5.85 -18.02 -10.48
CA GLY A 74 -5.60 -17.36 -11.76
C GLY A 74 -5.87 -18.26 -12.96
N LYS A 75 -5.35 -19.48 -12.98
CA LYS A 75 -5.62 -20.47 -14.05
C LYS A 75 -7.09 -20.84 -14.12
N LYS A 76 -7.74 -21.03 -12.97
CA LYS A 76 -9.17 -21.32 -12.90
C LYS A 76 -9.98 -20.15 -13.47
N LEU A 77 -9.61 -18.92 -13.13
CA LEU A 77 -10.24 -17.72 -13.66
C LEU A 77 -10.03 -17.61 -15.18
N GLU A 78 -8.79 -17.82 -15.66
CA GLU A 78 -8.44 -17.82 -17.09
C GLU A 78 -9.21 -18.88 -17.88
N SER A 79 -9.45 -20.07 -17.28
CA SER A 79 -10.29 -21.11 -17.89
C SER A 79 -11.79 -20.77 -17.92
N LEU A 80 -12.24 -19.85 -17.06
CA LEU A 80 -13.63 -19.43 -16.94
C LEU A 80 -13.95 -18.16 -17.75
N THR A 81 -12.92 -17.42 -18.21
CA THR A 81 -13.08 -16.15 -18.92
C THR A 81 -12.47 -16.19 -20.32
N THR A 82 -13.26 -15.88 -21.35
CA THR A 82 -12.77 -15.70 -22.74
C THR A 82 -12.03 -14.38 -22.96
N ILE A 83 -12.16 -13.43 -22.01
CA ILE A 83 -11.52 -12.11 -22.03
C ILE A 83 -10.18 -12.20 -21.30
N ASP A 84 -9.14 -11.57 -21.87
CA ASP A 84 -7.83 -11.44 -21.22
C ASP A 84 -7.97 -10.65 -19.90
N TYR A 85 -7.94 -11.36 -18.77
CA TYR A 85 -8.11 -10.80 -17.43
C TYR A 85 -7.10 -9.67 -17.12
N ARG A 86 -5.94 -9.67 -17.79
CA ARG A 86 -4.89 -8.66 -17.62
C ARG A 86 -5.34 -7.30 -18.13
N TYR A 87 -6.08 -7.28 -19.25
CA TYR A 87 -6.66 -6.05 -19.79
C TYR A 87 -7.66 -5.44 -18.81
N ILE A 88 -8.50 -6.29 -18.19
CA ILE A 88 -9.47 -5.85 -17.17
C ILE A 88 -8.72 -5.24 -15.98
N LEU A 89 -7.72 -5.93 -15.42
CA LEU A 89 -6.95 -5.43 -14.28
C LEU A 89 -6.24 -4.10 -14.58
N GLN A 90 -5.66 -3.95 -15.77
CA GLN A 90 -5.04 -2.70 -16.22
C GLN A 90 -6.04 -1.55 -16.28
N ARG A 91 -7.20 -1.78 -16.91
CA ARG A 91 -8.25 -0.77 -17.00
C ARG A 91 -8.80 -0.41 -15.64
N THR A 92 -9.03 -1.39 -14.78
CA THR A 92 -9.48 -1.17 -13.40
C THR A 92 -8.46 -0.34 -12.63
N ALA A 93 -7.16 -0.62 -12.75
CA ALA A 93 -6.11 0.16 -12.08
C ALA A 93 -6.09 1.63 -12.52
N THR A 94 -6.24 1.90 -13.82
CA THR A 94 -6.30 3.29 -14.33
C THR A 94 -7.57 4.00 -13.85
N LEU A 95 -8.74 3.32 -13.85
CA LEU A 95 -10.00 3.89 -13.38
C LEU A 95 -9.97 4.21 -11.88
N LEU A 96 -9.39 3.30 -11.07
CA LEU A 96 -9.20 3.52 -9.64
C LEU A 96 -8.23 4.69 -9.37
N ALA A 97 -7.17 4.86 -10.17
CA ALA A 97 -6.28 6.01 -10.04
C ALA A 97 -6.97 7.34 -10.40
N VAL A 98 -7.85 7.35 -11.41
CA VAL A 98 -8.71 8.51 -11.70
C VAL A 98 -9.62 8.80 -10.50
N ALA A 99 -10.29 7.78 -9.95
CA ALA A 99 -11.13 7.94 -8.77
C ALA A 99 -10.36 8.49 -7.57
N ALA A 100 -9.13 8.00 -7.33
CA ALA A 100 -8.26 8.49 -6.25
C ALA A 100 -7.90 9.98 -6.45
N LEU A 101 -7.53 10.39 -7.67
CA LEU A 101 -7.26 11.79 -7.99
C LEU A 101 -8.50 12.67 -7.79
N THR A 102 -9.67 12.21 -8.22
CA THR A 102 -10.94 12.94 -8.02
C THR A 102 -11.26 13.10 -6.54
N LEU A 103 -11.17 12.02 -5.75
CA LEU A 103 -11.41 12.06 -4.30
C LEU A 103 -10.40 12.97 -3.59
N CYS A 104 -9.13 12.93 -4.00
CA CYS A 104 -8.10 13.82 -3.48
C CYS A 104 -8.42 15.29 -3.81
N GLY A 105 -8.86 15.59 -5.03
CA GLY A 105 -9.30 16.93 -5.43
C GLY A 105 -10.52 17.44 -4.67
N ILE A 106 -11.50 16.57 -4.41
CA ILE A 106 -12.67 16.89 -3.58
C ILE A 106 -12.23 17.19 -2.15
N ALA A 107 -11.41 16.32 -1.55
CA ALA A 107 -10.89 16.50 -0.20
C ALA A 107 -10.06 17.79 -0.07
N ALA A 108 -9.20 18.08 -1.04
CA ALA A 108 -8.39 19.30 -1.06
C ALA A 108 -9.26 20.56 -1.15
N THR A 109 -10.20 20.60 -2.09
CA THR A 109 -11.08 21.76 -2.28
C THR A 109 -11.96 21.99 -1.05
N THR A 110 -12.59 20.94 -0.53
CA THR A 110 -13.42 21.05 0.68
C THR A 110 -12.59 21.38 1.92
N GLY A 111 -11.36 20.89 2.01
CA GLY A 111 -10.43 21.21 3.09
C GLY A 111 -10.03 22.69 3.09
N ILE A 112 -9.80 23.27 1.92
CA ILE A 112 -9.57 24.72 1.76
C ILE A 112 -10.81 25.52 2.22
N LEU A 113 -12.02 25.06 1.86
CA LEU A 113 -13.25 25.71 2.31
C LEU A 113 -13.41 25.67 3.85
N ILE A 114 -13.08 24.54 4.48
CA ILE A 114 -13.06 24.39 5.94
C ILE A 114 -12.01 25.31 6.58
N ALA A 115 -10.83 25.44 5.95
CA ALA A 115 -9.71 26.24 6.45
C ALA A 115 -10.02 27.74 6.60
N PHE A 116 -11.02 28.28 5.88
CA PHE A 116 -11.45 29.68 6.07
C PHE A 116 -12.07 29.95 7.45
N TYR A 117 -12.58 28.92 8.12
CA TYR A 117 -13.35 29.07 9.35
C TYR A 117 -12.77 28.28 10.54
N TYR A 118 -12.05 27.20 10.26
CA TYR A 118 -11.47 26.34 11.28
C TYR A 118 -10.35 27.02 12.06
N GLN A 119 -10.33 26.84 13.38
CA GLN A 119 -9.34 27.45 14.27
C GLN A 119 -8.55 26.36 15.03
N PRO A 120 -7.28 26.09 14.68
CA PRO A 120 -6.48 25.02 15.28
C PRO A 120 -5.92 25.42 16.67
N ALA A 121 -6.81 25.68 17.63
CA ALA A 121 -6.46 26.01 19.01
C ALA A 121 -7.36 25.23 19.98
N ALA A 122 -6.81 24.72 21.09
CA ALA A 122 -7.51 23.81 21.99
C ALA A 122 -8.84 24.34 22.53
N MET A 123 -8.96 25.66 22.73
CA MET A 123 -10.21 26.26 23.19
C MET A 123 -11.25 26.48 22.08
N ARG A 124 -10.84 26.49 20.80
CA ARG A 124 -11.71 26.92 19.67
C ARG A 124 -11.87 25.88 18.56
N ALA A 125 -11.05 24.82 18.52
CA ALA A 125 -11.06 23.83 17.46
C ALA A 125 -12.42 23.15 17.33
N HIS A 126 -12.91 22.59 18.43
CA HIS A 126 -14.22 21.93 18.46
C HIS A 126 -15.36 22.91 18.15
N GLU A 127 -15.37 24.07 18.81
CA GLU A 127 -16.40 25.11 18.62
C GLU A 127 -16.45 25.60 17.16
N SER A 128 -15.29 25.82 16.53
CA SER A 128 -15.21 26.26 15.13
C SER A 128 -15.76 25.21 14.17
N LEU A 129 -15.52 23.91 14.41
CA LEU A 129 -16.12 22.84 13.61
C LEU A 129 -17.64 22.75 13.79
N THR A 130 -18.13 22.90 15.03
CA THR A 130 -19.58 22.93 15.28
C THR A 130 -20.26 24.13 14.63
N ALA A 131 -19.60 25.28 14.61
CA ALA A 131 -20.08 26.48 13.92
C ALA A 131 -20.10 26.28 12.40
N ILE A 132 -19.07 25.65 11.82
CA ILE A 132 -19.09 25.27 10.40
C ILE A 132 -20.27 24.35 10.09
N ALA A 133 -20.54 23.37 10.96
CA ALA A 133 -21.62 22.41 10.72
C ALA A 133 -23.02 23.03 10.76
N HIS A 134 -23.26 24.03 11.64
CA HIS A 134 -24.61 24.54 11.91
C HIS A 134 -24.86 25.97 11.42
N ASP A 135 -23.85 26.83 11.47
CA ASP A 135 -24.02 28.27 11.26
C ASP A 135 -23.66 28.70 9.82
N ILE A 136 -22.84 27.91 9.13
CA ILE A 136 -22.39 28.20 7.77
C ILE A 136 -23.28 27.50 6.75
N SER A 137 -23.77 28.27 5.76
CA SER A 137 -24.53 27.71 4.64
C SER A 137 -23.75 26.60 3.93
N SER A 138 -24.37 25.43 3.79
CA SER A 138 -23.77 24.20 3.25
C SER A 138 -22.54 23.67 4.01
N GLY A 139 -22.23 24.18 5.20
CA GLY A 139 -21.03 23.77 5.95
C GLY A 139 -21.07 22.30 6.38
N SER A 140 -22.23 21.79 6.81
CA SER A 140 -22.43 20.35 7.05
C SER A 140 -22.16 19.49 5.81
N VAL A 141 -22.57 19.95 4.62
CA VAL A 141 -22.31 19.26 3.35
C VAL A 141 -20.81 19.28 3.03
N ILE A 142 -20.13 20.40 3.21
CA ILE A 142 -18.68 20.53 2.99
C ILE A 142 -17.92 19.58 3.91
N LEU A 143 -18.25 19.55 5.21
CA LEU A 143 -17.63 18.65 6.19
C LEU A 143 -17.87 17.18 5.82
N SER A 144 -19.10 16.84 5.42
CA SER A 144 -19.47 15.49 4.99
C SER A 144 -18.71 15.06 3.73
N LEU A 145 -18.62 15.94 2.73
CA LEU A 145 -17.86 15.68 1.50
C LEU A 145 -16.37 15.50 1.80
N HIS A 146 -15.80 16.33 2.66
CA HIS A 146 -14.40 16.20 3.07
C HIS A 146 -14.12 14.84 3.72
N HIS A 147 -14.99 14.44 4.67
CA HIS A 147 -14.87 13.17 5.38
C HIS A 147 -15.06 11.96 4.45
N VAL A 148 -16.08 11.98 3.58
CA VAL A 148 -16.35 10.90 2.62
C VAL A 148 -15.23 10.81 1.58
N ALA A 149 -14.74 11.94 1.08
CA ALA A 149 -13.65 11.96 0.11
C ALA A 149 -12.33 11.42 0.71
N GLY A 150 -12.00 11.81 1.94
CA GLY A 150 -10.82 11.32 2.64
C GLY A 150 -10.86 9.81 2.90
N ASN A 151 -11.99 9.30 3.43
CA ASN A 151 -12.16 7.87 3.67
C ASN A 151 -12.21 7.07 2.36
N GLY A 152 -12.88 7.61 1.34
CA GLY A 152 -12.93 7.04 0.00
C GLY A 152 -11.55 6.92 -0.61
N LEU A 153 -10.70 7.94 -0.47
CA LEU A 153 -9.32 7.93 -0.96
C LEU A 153 -8.53 6.76 -0.36
N ILE A 154 -8.63 6.52 0.95
CA ILE A 154 -7.98 5.38 1.61
C ILE A 154 -8.46 4.05 1.02
N VAL A 155 -9.77 3.86 0.94
CA VAL A 155 -10.36 2.61 0.43
C VAL A 155 -9.93 2.36 -1.01
N VAL A 156 -10.03 3.37 -1.88
CA VAL A 156 -9.64 3.27 -3.28
C VAL A 156 -8.14 3.00 -3.41
N SER A 157 -7.28 3.68 -2.66
CA SER A 157 -5.82 3.45 -2.68
C SER A 157 -5.44 2.04 -2.17
N LEU A 158 -6.15 1.50 -1.18
CA LEU A 158 -5.93 0.12 -0.73
C LEU A 158 -6.35 -0.90 -1.80
N ILE A 159 -7.51 -0.72 -2.41
CA ILE A 159 -7.97 -1.58 -3.52
C ILE A 159 -6.98 -1.48 -4.70
N GLN A 160 -6.46 -0.29 -4.98
CA GLN A 160 -5.47 -0.06 -6.02
C GLN A 160 -4.23 -0.94 -5.82
N LEU A 161 -3.69 -1.03 -4.60
CA LEU A 161 -2.56 -1.92 -4.30
C LEU A 161 -2.89 -3.39 -4.57
N VAL A 162 -4.10 -3.83 -4.24
CA VAL A 162 -4.55 -5.21 -4.50
C VAL A 162 -4.65 -5.47 -6.00
N VAL A 163 -5.28 -4.58 -6.77
CA VAL A 163 -5.42 -4.71 -8.23
C VAL A 163 -4.05 -4.75 -8.90
N MET A 164 -3.14 -3.84 -8.50
CA MET A 164 -1.78 -3.82 -9.01
C MET A 164 -1.01 -5.10 -8.67
N PHE A 165 -1.19 -5.63 -7.45
CA PHE A 165 -0.57 -6.88 -7.01
C PHE A 165 -1.01 -8.08 -7.82
N LEU A 166 -2.30 -8.16 -8.16
CA LEU A 166 -2.84 -9.25 -8.99
C LEU A 166 -2.41 -9.12 -10.46
N GLY A 167 -2.19 -7.91 -10.95
CA GLY A 167 -1.74 -7.63 -12.32
C GLY A 167 -0.25 -7.84 -12.59
N ARG A 168 0.46 -8.62 -11.75
CA ARG A 168 1.92 -8.71 -11.50
C ARG A 168 2.92 -8.85 -12.68
N GLU A 169 2.50 -8.70 -13.93
CA GLU A 169 3.39 -8.65 -15.11
C GLU A 169 3.33 -7.27 -15.78
N PHE A 170 4.12 -6.33 -15.26
CA PHE A 170 4.35 -5.05 -15.90
C PHE A 170 5.87 -4.81 -16.02
N LEU A 171 6.37 -4.78 -17.25
CA LEU A 171 7.78 -4.61 -17.58
C LEU A 171 8.24 -3.17 -17.26
N CYS A 172 9.46 -3.04 -16.70
CA CYS A 172 10.33 -1.84 -16.50
C CYS A 172 9.72 -0.52 -15.95
N SER A 173 8.55 -0.09 -16.42
CA SER A 173 7.75 1.06 -15.95
C SER A 173 6.90 0.78 -14.70
N TRP A 174 6.90 -0.47 -14.22
CA TRP A 174 6.14 -0.91 -13.03
C TRP A 174 6.62 -0.28 -11.73
N PHE A 175 7.92 -0.01 -11.61
CA PHE A 175 8.49 0.50 -10.36
C PHE A 175 7.91 1.87 -9.97
N THR A 176 7.77 2.79 -10.92
CA THR A 176 7.22 4.13 -10.66
C THR A 176 5.74 4.06 -10.29
N GLY A 177 4.95 3.24 -11.00
CA GLY A 177 3.54 3.00 -10.65
C GLY A 177 3.38 2.40 -9.25
N TRP A 178 4.23 1.44 -8.87
CA TRP A 178 4.15 0.79 -7.57
C TRP A 178 4.58 1.66 -6.40
N ILE A 179 5.74 2.29 -6.51
CA ILE A 179 6.24 3.18 -5.45
C ILE A 179 5.28 4.34 -5.27
N SER A 180 4.78 4.94 -6.36
CA SER A 180 3.78 6.00 -6.26
C SER A 180 2.47 5.54 -5.63
N GLY A 181 1.99 4.34 -5.94
CA GLY A 181 0.77 3.79 -5.34
C GLY A 181 0.92 3.51 -3.84
N ILE A 182 2.07 2.96 -3.43
CA ILE A 182 2.38 2.74 -2.01
C ILE A 182 2.50 4.08 -1.28
N CYS A 183 3.27 5.02 -1.82
CA CYS A 183 3.44 6.35 -1.22
C CYS A 183 2.11 7.11 -1.12
N LEU A 184 1.25 7.04 -2.15
CA LEU A 184 -0.08 7.65 -2.12
C LEU A 184 -0.96 7.04 -1.03
N THR A 185 -0.93 5.70 -0.90
CA THR A 185 -1.68 5.00 0.16
C THR A 185 -1.20 5.42 1.55
N LEU A 186 0.11 5.49 1.76
CA LEU A 186 0.71 5.96 3.01
C LEU A 186 0.36 7.43 3.30
N ALA A 187 0.38 8.29 2.28
CA ALA A 187 -0.03 9.69 2.41
C ALA A 187 -1.51 9.81 2.78
N ALA A 188 -2.39 9.02 2.17
CA ALA A 188 -3.82 8.98 2.51
C ALA A 188 -4.06 8.51 3.96
N MET A 189 -3.35 7.47 4.41
CA MET A 189 -3.38 7.03 5.80
C MET A 189 -2.84 8.10 6.75
N GLY A 190 -1.75 8.77 6.37
CA GLY A 190 -1.17 9.88 7.13
C GLY A 190 -2.13 11.06 7.27
N LEU A 191 -2.86 11.41 6.21
CA LEU A 191 -3.89 12.45 6.22
C LEU A 191 -5.02 12.11 7.20
N SER A 192 -5.52 10.87 7.16
CA SER A 192 -6.54 10.44 8.12
C SER A 192 -6.02 10.45 9.56
N TRP A 193 -4.78 10.01 9.77
CA TRP A 193 -4.16 10.01 11.09
C TRP A 193 -4.01 11.42 11.68
N THR A 194 -3.47 12.37 10.90
CA THR A 194 -3.33 13.76 11.37
C THR A 194 -4.67 14.45 11.57
N ALA A 195 -5.72 14.05 10.84
CA ALA A 195 -7.07 14.59 11.00
C ALA A 195 -7.75 14.16 12.31
N ILE A 196 -7.37 13.02 12.91
CA ILE A 196 -8.03 12.47 14.10
C ILE A 196 -8.13 13.52 15.20
N VAL A 197 -7.05 14.24 15.51
CA VAL A 197 -7.02 15.17 16.63
C VAL A 197 -7.65 16.54 16.31
N LEU A 198 -7.92 16.85 15.04
CA LEU A 198 -8.43 18.15 14.62
C LEU A 198 -9.89 18.40 15.04
N SER A 199 -10.68 17.36 15.31
CA SER A 199 -12.02 17.54 15.89
C SER A 199 -11.98 18.04 17.34
N TRP A 200 -10.86 17.80 18.03
CA TRP A 200 -10.61 18.14 19.43
C TRP A 200 -11.74 17.74 20.39
N ASP A 201 -12.46 16.67 20.09
CA ASP A 201 -13.39 16.03 21.01
C ASP A 201 -12.66 15.05 21.93
N GLN A 202 -13.34 14.61 22.99
CA GLN A 202 -12.79 13.72 24.00
C GLN A 202 -12.24 12.41 23.39
N THR A 203 -12.96 11.82 22.44
CA THR A 203 -12.57 10.54 21.82
C THR A 203 -11.31 10.73 20.98
N SER A 204 -11.29 11.77 20.16
CA SER A 204 -10.15 12.12 19.33
C SER A 204 -8.89 12.45 20.12
N PHE A 205 -9.02 13.19 21.23
CA PHE A 205 -7.90 13.50 22.11
C PHE A 205 -7.26 12.23 22.70
N TRP A 206 -8.06 11.33 23.27
CA TRP A 206 -7.55 10.11 23.88
C TRP A 206 -6.98 9.13 22.85
N ARG A 207 -7.65 9.01 21.70
CA ARG A 207 -7.16 8.21 20.58
C ARG A 207 -5.79 8.70 20.12
N PHE A 208 -5.66 10.00 19.85
CA PHE A 208 -4.39 10.60 19.44
C PHE A 208 -3.31 10.41 20.51
N LYS A 209 -3.65 10.51 21.80
CA LYS A 209 -2.70 10.25 22.90
C LYS A 209 -2.14 8.83 22.88
N ILE A 210 -2.98 7.83 22.62
CA ILE A 210 -2.55 6.43 22.50
C ILE A 210 -1.65 6.26 21.29
N GLU A 211 -2.07 6.75 20.12
CA GLU A 211 -1.31 6.64 18.87
C GLU A 211 0.04 7.36 18.94
N LEU A 212 0.09 8.54 19.57
CA LEU A 212 1.34 9.29 19.80
C LEU A 212 2.30 8.55 20.75
N SER A 213 1.77 7.78 21.70
CA SER A 213 2.60 6.92 22.55
C SER A 213 3.25 5.78 21.76
N ILE A 214 2.57 5.27 20.72
CA ILE A 214 3.13 4.25 19.81
C ILE A 214 4.28 4.88 19.01
N VAL A 215 4.11 6.09 18.48
CA VAL A 215 5.19 6.85 17.80
C VAL A 215 6.39 7.05 18.74
N GLY A 216 6.13 7.41 20.00
CA GLY A 216 7.15 7.54 21.03
C GLY A 216 7.94 6.26 21.33
N SER A 217 7.38 5.09 20.99
CA SER A 217 8.00 3.78 21.23
C SER A 217 8.96 3.35 20.11
N ILE A 218 9.07 4.13 19.02
CA ILE A 218 10.02 3.84 17.93
C ILE A 218 11.46 4.00 18.46
N PRO A 219 12.33 2.99 18.31
CA PRO A 219 13.70 3.08 18.80
C PRO A 219 14.47 4.20 18.09
N LEU A 220 15.42 4.80 18.79
CA LEU A 220 16.31 5.89 18.33
C LEU A 220 15.60 7.25 18.12
N ILE A 221 14.50 7.29 17.36
CA ILE A 221 13.88 8.55 16.90
C ILE A 221 12.51 8.85 17.53
N GLY A 222 11.88 7.90 18.22
CA GLY A 222 10.50 8.04 18.70
C GLY A 222 10.27 9.19 19.67
N GLY A 223 11.20 9.43 20.59
CA GLY A 223 11.13 10.56 21.53
C GLY A 223 11.11 11.92 20.83
N ALA A 224 12.05 12.13 19.91
CA ALA A 224 12.14 13.36 19.13
C ALA A 224 10.91 13.56 18.23
N LEU A 225 10.44 12.49 17.57
CA LEU A 225 9.22 12.54 16.76
C LEU A 225 8.02 12.93 17.62
N ARG A 226 7.83 12.29 18.77
CA ARG A 226 6.72 12.62 19.67
C ARG A 226 6.76 14.08 20.08
N GLU A 227 7.93 14.60 20.45
CA GLU A 227 8.10 15.98 20.90
C GLU A 227 7.82 16.99 19.78
N ILE A 228 8.28 16.72 18.56
CA ILE A 228 7.96 17.54 17.38
C ILE A 228 6.46 17.53 17.11
N LEU A 229 5.82 16.36 17.17
CA LEU A 229 4.40 16.23 16.89
C LEU A 229 3.54 16.87 17.99
N SER A 230 3.88 16.71 19.27
CA SER A 230 3.15 17.32 20.39
C SER A 230 3.47 18.79 20.62
N GLY A 231 4.65 19.27 20.22
CA GLY A 231 5.13 20.60 20.60
C GLY A 231 5.53 20.68 22.08
N GLY A 232 6.01 19.59 22.67
CA GLY A 232 6.54 19.55 24.05
C GLY A 232 5.84 18.56 24.99
N SER A 233 5.69 18.94 26.26
CA SER A 233 5.36 18.05 27.40
C SER A 233 3.96 17.42 27.37
N GLY A 234 3.07 17.81 26.45
CA GLY A 234 1.72 17.28 26.36
C GLY A 234 0.97 17.69 25.09
N ILE A 235 -0.24 17.14 24.92
CA ILE A 235 -1.12 17.45 23.80
C ILE A 235 -1.86 18.76 24.12
N ASN A 236 -1.68 19.79 23.30
CA ASN A 236 -2.19 21.15 23.52
C ASN A 236 -2.48 21.89 22.20
N SER A 237 -2.71 23.20 22.25
CA SER A 237 -2.93 24.03 21.06
C SER A 237 -1.78 23.99 20.05
N VAL A 238 -0.52 23.86 20.51
CA VAL A 238 0.65 23.73 19.61
C VAL A 238 0.58 22.41 18.86
N THR A 239 0.17 21.32 19.53
CA THR A 239 -0.07 20.02 18.87
C THR A 239 -1.10 20.15 17.75
N LEU A 240 -2.23 20.84 18.00
CA LEU A 240 -3.26 21.10 17.00
C LEU A 240 -2.71 21.88 15.80
N GLN A 241 -1.89 22.90 16.04
CA GLN A 241 -1.25 23.68 14.97
C GLN A 241 -0.30 22.81 14.14
N HIS A 242 0.52 21.97 14.77
CA HIS A 242 1.42 21.05 14.06
C HIS A 242 0.64 20.03 13.23
N MET A 243 -0.40 19.42 13.80
CA MET A 243 -1.22 18.42 13.09
C MET A 243 -2.00 19.06 11.95
N TYR A 244 -2.53 20.26 12.15
CA TYR A 244 -3.19 21.02 11.09
C TYR A 244 -2.22 21.39 9.98
N ALA A 245 -1.01 21.83 10.32
CA ALA A 245 0.00 22.17 9.33
C ALA A 245 0.47 20.95 8.53
N LEU A 246 0.70 19.82 9.21
CA LEU A 246 1.06 18.56 8.57
C LEU A 246 -0.07 18.05 7.67
N HIS A 247 -1.32 18.10 8.13
CA HIS A 247 -2.49 17.67 7.36
C HIS A 247 -2.66 18.52 6.10
N SER A 248 -2.76 19.84 6.27
CA SER A 248 -3.21 20.76 5.23
C SER A 248 -2.11 21.21 4.26
N TYR A 249 -0.87 21.36 4.72
CA TYR A 249 0.20 21.92 3.90
C TYR A 249 1.23 20.88 3.46
N VAL A 250 1.50 19.87 4.28
CA VAL A 250 2.52 18.87 3.93
C VAL A 250 1.88 17.67 3.23
N LEU A 251 1.00 16.97 3.94
CA LEU A 251 0.42 15.72 3.46
C LEU A 251 -0.61 15.92 2.35
N ALA A 252 -1.44 16.97 2.41
CA ALA A 252 -2.43 17.22 1.37
C ALA A 252 -1.76 17.55 0.02
N ILE A 253 -0.73 18.40 0.03
CA ILE A 253 0.05 18.73 -1.19
C ILE A 253 0.77 17.48 -1.71
N ALA A 254 1.39 16.69 -0.81
CA ALA A 254 2.04 15.44 -1.18
C ALA A 254 1.04 14.44 -1.80
N ALA A 255 -0.16 14.29 -1.23
CA ALA A 255 -1.19 13.40 -1.75
C ALA A 255 -1.69 13.82 -3.14
N ILE A 256 -1.92 15.12 -3.38
CA ILE A 256 -2.29 15.62 -4.71
C ILE A 256 -1.17 15.30 -5.71
N PHE A 257 0.07 15.67 -5.39
CA PHE A 257 1.21 15.39 -6.26
C PHE A 257 1.36 13.90 -6.57
N LEU A 258 1.29 13.05 -5.54
CA LEU A 258 1.38 11.60 -5.68
C LEU A 258 0.23 11.02 -6.50
N SER A 259 -0.99 11.55 -6.36
CA SER A 259 -2.15 11.09 -7.13
C SER A 259 -2.01 11.39 -8.63
N VAL A 260 -1.51 12.58 -8.99
CA VAL A 260 -1.20 12.95 -10.37
C VAL A 260 -0.06 12.09 -10.93
N LEU A 261 1.02 11.94 -10.16
CA LEU A 261 2.17 11.12 -10.55
C LEU A 261 1.76 9.66 -10.75
N HIS A 262 0.95 9.11 -9.85
CA HIS A 262 0.48 7.73 -9.91
C HIS A 262 -0.39 7.48 -11.15
N LEU A 263 -1.36 8.36 -11.43
CA LEU A 263 -2.18 8.26 -12.64
C LEU A 263 -1.33 8.35 -13.91
N GLY A 264 -0.39 9.31 -13.95
CA GLY A 264 0.53 9.45 -15.08
C GLY A 264 1.37 8.20 -15.31
N ALA A 265 1.91 7.60 -14.24
CA ALA A 265 2.68 6.37 -14.31
C ALA A 265 1.86 5.21 -14.90
N LEU A 266 0.59 5.05 -14.51
CA LEU A 266 -0.28 4.00 -15.03
C LEU A 266 -0.68 4.22 -16.49
N ILE A 267 -0.93 5.47 -16.89
CA ILE A 267 -1.23 5.79 -18.30
C ILE A 267 -0.02 5.45 -19.19
N LEU A 268 1.19 5.83 -18.76
CA LEU A 268 2.42 5.50 -19.49
C LEU A 268 2.61 3.98 -19.60
N GLN A 269 2.39 3.26 -18.50
CA GLN A 269 2.44 1.80 -18.46
C GLN A 269 1.44 1.16 -19.43
N GLU A 270 0.22 1.68 -19.52
CA GLU A 270 -0.81 1.23 -20.46
C GLU A 270 -0.40 1.45 -21.92
N GLN A 271 0.22 2.60 -22.23
CA GLN A 271 0.72 2.92 -23.57
C GLN A 271 1.86 1.98 -23.99
N HIS A 272 2.81 1.71 -23.10
CA HIS A 272 3.91 0.78 -23.35
C HIS A 272 3.41 -0.64 -23.63
N TRP A 273 2.41 -1.11 -22.89
CA TRP A 273 1.81 -2.41 -23.10
C TRP A 273 1.15 -2.54 -24.48
N LYS A 274 0.34 -1.55 -24.88
CA LYS A 274 -0.30 -1.53 -26.20
C LYS A 274 0.72 -1.57 -27.34
N ALA A 275 1.79 -0.77 -27.22
CA ALA A 275 2.86 -0.76 -28.21
C ALA A 275 3.59 -2.11 -28.33
N ALA A 276 3.86 -2.77 -27.19
CA ALA A 276 4.49 -4.10 -27.17
C ALA A 276 3.59 -5.16 -27.84
N GLN A 277 2.29 -5.16 -27.53
CA GLN A 277 1.34 -6.10 -28.11
C GLN A 277 1.19 -5.91 -29.63
N GLN A 278 1.18 -4.67 -30.10
CA GLN A 278 1.14 -4.37 -31.53
C GLN A 278 2.39 -4.88 -32.25
N ARG A 279 3.59 -4.66 -31.69
CA ARG A 279 4.85 -5.18 -32.24
C ARG A 279 4.86 -6.71 -32.34
N PHE A 280 4.36 -7.38 -31.31
CA PHE A 280 4.26 -8.85 -31.27
C PHE A 280 3.26 -9.40 -32.30
N ASN A 281 2.12 -8.74 -32.50
CA ASN A 281 1.16 -9.14 -33.53
C ASN A 281 1.74 -8.95 -34.94
N LEU A 282 2.47 -7.86 -35.18
CA LEU A 282 3.14 -7.61 -36.45
C LEU A 282 4.23 -8.65 -36.75
N SER A 283 5.02 -9.06 -35.76
CA SER A 283 6.03 -10.10 -35.95
C SER A 283 5.42 -11.48 -36.26
N LYS A 284 4.31 -11.84 -35.59
CA LYS A 284 3.56 -13.06 -35.93
C LYS A 284 2.97 -13.02 -37.34
N LEU A 285 2.49 -11.86 -37.77
CA LEU A 285 1.99 -11.68 -39.14
C LEU A 285 3.12 -11.84 -40.16
N SER A 286 4.28 -11.20 -39.94
CA SER A 286 5.42 -11.33 -40.84
C SER A 286 5.93 -12.77 -40.93
N GLU A 287 6.02 -13.50 -39.81
CA GLU A 287 6.37 -14.93 -39.81
C GLU A 287 5.36 -15.78 -40.61
N ARG A 288 4.06 -15.50 -40.49
CA ARG A 288 3.02 -16.22 -41.26
C ARG A 288 3.11 -15.94 -42.75
N PHE A 289 3.43 -14.71 -43.15
CA PHE A 289 3.65 -14.36 -44.55
C PHE A 289 4.89 -15.06 -45.11
N LEU A 290 6.02 -15.00 -44.39
CA LEU A 290 7.26 -15.66 -44.80
C LEU A 290 7.11 -17.19 -44.94
N ARG A 291 6.31 -17.83 -44.09
CA ARG A 291 5.98 -19.27 -44.21
C ARG A 291 5.08 -19.61 -45.41
N LYS A 292 4.27 -18.68 -45.90
CA LYS A 292 3.40 -18.91 -47.06
C LYS A 292 4.10 -18.65 -48.40
N SER A 293 5.24 -17.95 -48.38
CA SER A 293 6.03 -17.60 -49.57
C SER A 293 7.18 -18.59 -49.88
N LEU A 294 7.36 -19.62 -49.04
CA LEU A 294 8.29 -20.74 -49.22
C LEU A 294 7.50 -22.00 -49.56
#